data_AF-A0A385SKT9-F1
#
_entry.id   AF-A0A385SKT9-F1
#
_cell.length_a   1.000
_cell.length_b   1.000
_cell.length_c   1.000
_cell.angle_alpha   90.00
_cell.angle_beta   90.00
_cell.angle_gamma   90.00
#
_symmetry.space_group_name_H-M   'P 1'
#
loop_
_entity.id
_entity.type
_entity.pdbx_description
1 polymer ?
#
loop_
_entity_poly.entity_id
_entity_poly.type
_entity_poly.pdbx_seq_one_letter_code
_entity_poly.pdbx_strand_id
1 'polypeptide(L)'
;MGLAFRIKKNHNVPSLAMSLELLKNYYLHKSVENLTERYIRDQTNKTCRYCHGKFPEVTFLTKPHIIPELFGRNSVTSNFECDDCNKRFQKYESDTSSMIQHYLGLLNIKTKNGVPTFQSIKKSGENSSVLRRDEHQVNLAFGTNANDFELDEENRILTIYFRTKKFMPYSVYRTFLKMGISLLTDDELSYNNHYLKLLNSEVPLKNGMQHWIAYRYVLKLNIIQNLRLIFIRPNKL
;
A
#
# COMPACT_ATOMS: atom_id res chain seq x y z
N MET A 1 -27.16 29.33 1.54
CA MET A 1 -27.22 28.35 2.64
C MET A 1 -26.22 27.25 2.34
N GLY A 2 -25.05 27.25 3.00
CA GLY A 2 -24.02 26.23 2.77
C GLY A 2 -24.33 24.97 3.58
N LEU A 3 -24.57 23.84 2.91
CA LEU A 3 -24.64 22.55 3.60
C LEU A 3 -23.22 22.14 4.01
N ALA A 4 -22.92 22.25 5.30
CA ALA A 4 -21.71 21.68 5.89
C ALA A 4 -21.94 20.16 6.11
N PHE A 5 -21.41 19.32 5.23
CA PHE A 5 -21.47 17.87 5.39
C PHE A 5 -20.42 17.41 6.39
N ARG A 6 -20.87 16.94 7.55
CA ARG A 6 -20.02 16.25 8.53
C ARG A 6 -19.90 14.79 8.09
N ILE A 7 -18.74 14.39 7.58
CA ILE A 7 -18.41 12.97 7.34
C ILE A 7 -18.45 12.25 8.69
N LYS A 8 -19.56 11.56 9.00
CA LYS A 8 -19.59 10.62 10.13
C LYS A 8 -18.66 9.46 9.77
N LYS A 9 -17.52 9.37 10.45
CA LYS A 9 -16.70 8.15 10.42
C LYS A 9 -17.58 6.99 10.85
N ASN A 10 -17.83 6.06 9.93
CA ASN A 10 -18.58 4.86 10.25
C ASN A 10 -17.78 4.09 11.32
N HIS A 11 -18.37 3.88 12.50
CA HIS A 11 -17.70 3.31 13.67
C HIS A 11 -17.44 1.79 13.55
N ASN A 12 -17.75 1.18 12.40
CA ASN A 12 -17.45 -0.22 12.09
C ASN A 12 -16.10 -0.43 11.39
N VAL A 13 -15.22 0.57 11.38
CA VAL A 13 -13.78 0.29 11.27
C VAL A 13 -13.37 -0.34 12.60
N PRO A 14 -12.65 -1.48 12.63
CA PRO A 14 -12.05 -2.01 13.85
C PRO A 14 -11.49 -0.87 14.68
N SER A 15 -12.05 -0.68 15.88
CA SER A 15 -11.63 0.43 16.72
C SER A 15 -10.12 0.34 16.94
N LEU A 16 -9.46 1.49 17.15
CA LEU A 16 -8.04 1.50 17.51
C LEU A 16 -7.77 0.55 18.71
N ALA A 17 -8.76 0.38 19.58
CA ALA A 17 -8.75 -0.58 20.69
C ALA A 17 -8.65 -2.05 20.21
N MET A 18 -9.38 -2.45 19.17
CA MET A 18 -9.25 -3.80 18.56
C MET A 18 -7.85 -4.04 17.97
N SER A 19 -7.21 -3.00 17.42
CA SER A 19 -5.81 -3.08 16.98
C SER A 19 -4.80 -3.15 18.12
N LEU A 20 -5.09 -2.52 19.26
CA LEU A 20 -4.22 -2.53 20.44
C LEU A 20 -4.34 -3.85 21.22
N GLU A 21 -5.55 -4.40 21.36
CA GLU A 21 -5.81 -5.72 21.94
C GLU A 21 -5.01 -6.80 21.23
N LEU A 22 -5.04 -6.74 19.89
CA LEU A 22 -4.35 -7.67 19.04
C LEU A 22 -2.84 -7.42 19.06
N LEU A 23 -2.30 -6.26 19.44
CA LEU A 23 -0.85 -6.02 19.64
C LEU A 23 -0.32 -6.58 20.98
N LYS A 24 -1.19 -6.84 21.97
CA LYS A 24 -0.75 -7.28 23.31
C LYS A 24 0.04 -8.59 23.30
N ASN A 25 -0.24 -9.49 22.35
CA ASN A 25 0.41 -10.81 22.27
C ASN A 25 1.69 -10.82 21.44
N TYR A 26 2.21 -9.65 21.06
CA TYR A 26 3.13 -9.50 19.95
C TYR A 26 4.20 -8.45 20.21
N TYR A 27 5.44 -8.77 19.86
CA TYR A 27 6.55 -7.82 19.97
C TYR A 27 6.91 -7.26 18.59
N LEU A 28 7.23 -5.97 18.56
CA LEU A 28 7.75 -5.32 17.36
C LEU A 28 9.15 -5.85 17.08
N HIS A 29 9.31 -6.65 16.02
CA HIS A 29 10.62 -7.21 15.67
C HIS A 29 11.47 -6.21 14.86
N LYS A 30 10.91 -5.62 13.79
CA LYS A 30 11.56 -4.61 12.95
C LYS A 30 10.50 -3.66 12.41
N SER A 31 10.81 -2.36 12.38
CA SER A 31 9.94 -1.32 11.81
C SER A 31 10.74 -0.46 10.84
N VAL A 32 10.04 0.21 9.94
CA VAL A 32 10.65 1.20 9.06
C VAL A 32 11.13 2.45 9.79
N GLU A 33 10.60 2.72 10.98
CA GLU A 33 11.02 3.84 11.84
C GLU A 33 12.44 3.61 12.40
N ASN A 34 12.78 2.34 12.66
CA ASN A 34 14.08 1.93 13.18
C ASN A 34 15.01 1.36 12.10
N LEU A 35 14.66 1.51 10.82
CA LEU A 35 15.53 1.07 9.72
C LEU A 35 16.72 2.01 9.59
N THR A 36 17.92 1.46 9.78
CA THR A 36 19.20 2.18 9.60
C THR A 36 19.76 2.03 8.19
N GLU A 37 19.16 1.18 7.35
CA GLU A 37 19.56 0.96 5.96
C GLU A 37 19.40 2.26 5.15
N ARG A 38 20.50 2.68 4.52
CA ARG A 38 20.57 3.88 3.68
C ARG A 38 21.21 3.52 2.36
N TYR A 39 20.69 4.05 1.26
CA TYR A 39 21.29 3.87 -0.06
C TYR A 39 22.80 4.14 -0.07
N ILE A 40 23.59 3.17 -0.52
CA ILE A 40 25.04 3.20 -0.71
C ILE A 40 25.30 3.17 -2.22
N ARG A 41 26.09 4.10 -2.72
CA ARG A 41 26.40 4.22 -4.16
C ARG A 41 27.32 3.11 -4.67
N ASP A 42 28.25 2.63 -3.84
CA ASP A 42 29.11 1.49 -4.19
C ASP A 42 28.26 0.26 -4.50
N GLN A 43 28.56 -0.40 -5.63
CA GLN A 43 27.83 -1.57 -6.11
C GLN A 43 28.60 -2.87 -5.91
N THR A 44 29.86 -2.76 -5.49
CA THR A 44 30.75 -3.89 -5.24
C THR A 44 30.08 -4.89 -4.29
N ASN A 45 30.11 -6.17 -4.66
CA ASN A 45 29.55 -7.29 -3.88
C ASN A 45 28.05 -7.21 -3.56
N LYS A 46 27.27 -6.37 -4.25
CA LYS A 46 25.81 -6.35 -4.06
C LYS A 46 25.13 -7.56 -4.68
N THR A 47 24.20 -8.12 -3.93
CA THR A 47 23.27 -9.17 -4.36
C THR A 47 21.84 -8.67 -4.16
N CYS A 48 20.99 -8.81 -5.18
CA CYS A 48 19.61 -8.39 -5.09
C CYS A 48 18.82 -9.35 -4.19
N ARG A 49 18.12 -8.83 -3.19
CA ARG A 49 17.29 -9.62 -2.27
C ARG A 49 16.12 -10.32 -2.95
N TYR A 50 15.63 -9.78 -4.08
CA TYR A 50 14.39 -10.27 -4.71
C TYR A 50 14.61 -11.24 -5.86
N CYS A 51 15.68 -11.06 -6.64
CA CYS A 51 16.00 -11.91 -7.79
C CYS A 51 17.33 -12.66 -7.63
N HIS A 52 18.09 -12.40 -6.56
CA HIS A 52 19.43 -12.96 -6.33
C HIS A 52 20.49 -12.63 -7.38
N GLY A 53 20.17 -11.78 -8.37
CA GLY A 53 21.15 -11.26 -9.32
C GLY A 53 22.25 -10.47 -8.61
N LYS A 54 23.49 -10.65 -9.06
CA LYS A 54 24.69 -10.04 -8.46
C LYS A 54 25.24 -8.95 -9.36
N PHE A 55 25.92 -7.96 -8.80
CA PHE A 55 26.73 -7.07 -9.62
C PHE A 55 27.91 -7.86 -10.23
N PRO A 56 28.25 -7.70 -11.53
CA PRO A 56 27.72 -6.72 -12.50
C PRO A 56 26.56 -7.21 -13.39
N GLU A 57 26.03 -8.42 -13.18
CA GLU A 57 24.89 -8.95 -13.97
C GLU A 57 23.62 -8.10 -13.81
N VAL A 58 23.43 -7.51 -12.63
CA VAL A 58 22.40 -6.51 -12.35
C VAL A 58 23.02 -5.25 -11.76
N THR A 59 22.36 -4.11 -11.95
CA THR A 59 22.83 -2.81 -11.46
C THR A 59 22.00 -2.32 -10.26
N PHE A 60 22.58 -1.43 -9.46
CA PHE A 60 21.95 -0.81 -8.27
C PHE A 60 22.10 0.72 -8.35
N LEU A 61 21.80 1.31 -9.51
CA LEU A 61 21.98 2.73 -9.80
C LEU A 61 20.80 3.56 -9.31
N THR A 62 19.62 2.95 -9.23
CA THR A 62 18.42 3.60 -8.70
C THR A 62 18.43 3.63 -7.18
N LYS A 63 17.61 4.54 -6.60
CA LYS A 63 17.39 4.66 -5.15
C LYS A 63 15.98 4.16 -4.79
N PRO A 64 15.73 2.84 -4.78
CA PRO A 64 14.43 2.28 -4.49
C PRO A 64 13.99 2.55 -3.06
N HIS A 65 12.68 2.77 -2.87
CA HIS A 65 12.08 2.93 -1.55
C HIS A 65 11.56 1.58 -1.03
N ILE A 66 11.79 1.32 0.26
CA ILE A 66 11.22 0.18 0.97
C ILE A 66 9.71 0.36 1.08
N ILE A 67 9.27 1.54 1.52
CA ILE A 67 7.86 1.95 1.44
C ILE A 67 7.68 2.80 0.19
N PRO A 68 6.90 2.36 -0.80
CA PRO A 68 6.61 3.17 -1.98
C PRO A 68 6.06 4.55 -1.60
N GLU A 69 6.54 5.60 -2.27
CA GLU A 69 6.11 6.98 -2.00
C GLU A 69 4.64 7.25 -2.30
N LEU A 70 3.95 6.30 -2.96
CA LEU A 70 2.49 6.32 -3.13
C LEU A 70 1.75 6.29 -1.78
N PHE A 71 2.35 5.72 -0.74
CA PHE A 71 1.79 5.70 0.62
C PHE A 71 2.12 6.96 1.43
N GLY A 72 2.84 7.90 0.83
CA GLY A 72 3.32 9.12 1.46
C GLY A 72 4.83 9.26 1.34
N ARG A 73 5.30 10.52 1.38
CA ARG A 73 6.73 10.84 1.38
C ARG A 73 7.43 10.15 2.54
N ASN A 74 8.54 9.48 2.23
CA ASN A 74 9.39 8.81 3.22
C ASN A 74 10.84 8.78 2.71
N SER A 75 11.79 8.63 3.63
CA SER A 75 13.22 8.56 3.32
C SER A 75 13.79 7.14 3.38
N VAL A 76 12.93 6.12 3.48
CA VAL A 76 13.33 4.74 3.78
C VAL A 76 13.63 4.02 2.47
N THR A 77 14.93 3.86 2.19
CA THR A 77 15.42 3.35 0.89
C THR A 77 16.15 2.03 1.03
N SER A 78 16.03 1.16 0.04
CA SER A 78 16.70 -0.14 0.03
C SER A 78 18.08 -0.08 -0.64
N ASN A 79 19.00 -0.89 -0.12
CA ASN A 79 20.33 -1.12 -0.70
C ASN A 79 20.43 -2.42 -1.50
N PHE A 80 19.43 -3.27 -1.35
CA PHE A 80 19.42 -4.66 -1.78
C PHE A 80 18.45 -4.90 -2.95
N GLU A 81 17.92 -3.84 -3.56
CA GLU A 81 16.99 -3.91 -4.68
C GLU A 81 17.70 -3.45 -5.96
N CYS A 82 17.86 -4.36 -6.93
CA CYS A 82 18.45 -4.01 -8.21
C CYS A 82 17.47 -3.21 -9.08
N ASP A 83 18.01 -2.56 -10.11
CA ASP A 83 17.27 -1.67 -11.01
C ASP A 83 16.15 -2.40 -11.77
N ASP A 84 16.37 -3.67 -12.16
CA ASP A 84 15.35 -4.50 -12.83
C ASP A 84 14.17 -4.81 -11.92
N CYS A 85 14.45 -5.18 -10.67
CA CYS A 85 13.41 -5.42 -9.67
C CYS A 85 12.66 -4.12 -9.35
N ASN A 86 13.36 -3.01 -9.17
CA ASN A 86 12.74 -1.70 -8.96
C ASN A 86 11.79 -1.34 -10.12
N LYS A 87 12.25 -1.46 -11.37
CA LYS A 87 11.42 -1.22 -12.57
C LYS A 87 10.21 -2.15 -12.63
N ARG A 88 10.36 -3.41 -12.22
CA ARG A 88 9.24 -4.37 -12.14
C ARG A 88 8.24 -3.96 -11.05
N PHE A 89 8.69 -3.59 -9.87
CA PHE A 89 7.82 -3.20 -8.76
C PHE A 89 7.11 -1.86 -8.99
N GLN A 90 7.69 -0.94 -9.74
CA GLN A 90 6.99 0.29 -10.17
C GLN A 90 5.70 0.01 -10.95
N LYS A 91 5.65 -1.10 -11.71
CA LYS A 91 4.41 -1.53 -12.39
C LYS A 91 3.36 -1.96 -11.37
N TYR A 92 3.75 -2.72 -10.35
CA TYR A 92 2.83 -3.16 -9.30
C TYR A 92 2.34 -1.99 -8.41
N GLU A 93 3.24 -1.05 -8.13
CA GLU A 93 2.95 0.17 -7.40
C GLU A 93 1.96 1.07 -8.18
N SER A 94 1.98 1.06 -9.52
CA SER A 94 1.00 1.80 -10.33
C SER A 94 -0.43 1.25 -10.18
N ASP A 95 -0.59 -0.07 -10.13
CA ASP A 95 -1.87 -0.72 -9.83
C ASP A 95 -2.33 -0.39 -8.40
N THR A 96 -1.41 -0.43 -7.43
CA THR A 96 -1.68 -0.06 -6.03
C THR A 96 -2.14 1.39 -5.91
N SER A 97 -1.45 2.31 -6.60
CA SER A 97 -1.81 3.72 -6.66
C SER A 97 -3.23 3.89 -7.21
N SER A 98 -3.57 3.18 -8.29
CA SER A 98 -4.92 3.20 -8.88
C SER A 98 -6.01 2.72 -7.91
N MET A 99 -5.71 1.70 -7.10
CA MET A 99 -6.62 1.20 -6.06
C MET A 99 -6.85 2.24 -4.95
N ILE A 100 -5.80 2.88 -4.44
CA ILE A 100 -5.88 3.71 -3.22
C ILE A 100 -6.01 5.21 -3.46
N GLN A 101 -5.97 5.69 -4.71
CA GLN A 101 -5.89 7.11 -5.03
C GLN A 101 -6.97 7.97 -4.34
N HIS A 102 -8.20 7.45 -4.24
CA HIS A 102 -9.30 8.14 -3.57
C HIS A 102 -9.06 8.28 -2.06
N TYR A 103 -8.53 7.26 -1.39
CA TYR A 103 -8.13 7.35 0.02
C TYR A 103 -7.05 8.40 0.24
N LEU A 104 -6.05 8.46 -0.65
CA LEU A 104 -4.96 9.45 -0.55
C LEU A 104 -5.50 10.89 -0.64
N GLY A 105 -6.45 11.14 -1.55
CA GLY A 105 -7.13 12.43 -1.68
C GLY A 105 -7.98 12.80 -0.47
N LEU A 106 -8.79 11.86 0.03
CA LEU A 106 -9.66 12.05 1.20
C LEU A 106 -8.86 12.33 2.48
N LEU A 107 -7.75 11.61 2.66
CA LEU A 107 -6.92 11.66 3.87
C LEU A 107 -5.80 12.70 3.79
N ASN A 108 -5.72 13.49 2.71
CA ASN A 108 -4.68 14.49 2.51
C ASN A 108 -3.24 13.92 2.54
N ILE A 109 -3.05 12.70 2.01
CA ILE A 109 -1.74 12.06 2.01
C ILE A 109 -0.90 12.65 0.87
N LYS A 110 0.19 13.33 1.21
CA LYS A 110 1.12 13.92 0.26
C LYS A 110 2.10 12.87 -0.25
N THR A 111 2.08 12.65 -1.57
CA THR A 111 3.08 11.85 -2.29
C THR A 111 4.21 12.75 -2.79
N LYS A 112 5.16 12.20 -3.58
CA LYS A 112 6.20 13.01 -4.24
C LYS A 112 5.61 14.20 -5.04
N ASN A 113 4.48 13.97 -5.73
CA ASN A 113 3.82 14.95 -6.61
C ASN A 113 2.67 15.71 -5.92
N GLY A 114 2.66 15.76 -4.59
CA GLY A 114 1.57 16.37 -3.81
C GLY A 114 0.43 15.40 -3.52
N VAL A 115 -0.74 15.94 -3.19
CA VAL A 115 -1.94 15.13 -2.89
C VAL A 115 -2.57 14.66 -4.20
N PRO A 116 -2.75 13.35 -4.41
CA PRO A 116 -3.34 12.84 -5.65
C PRO A 116 -4.76 13.36 -5.86
N THR A 117 -5.06 13.78 -7.10
CA THR A 117 -6.43 13.98 -7.56
C THR A 117 -6.98 12.64 -8.04
N PHE A 118 -8.11 12.21 -7.50
CA PHE A 118 -8.83 11.06 -8.01
C PHE A 118 -9.80 11.49 -9.11
N GLN A 119 -9.84 10.70 -10.19
CA GLN A 119 -10.80 10.85 -11.27
C GLN A 119 -11.42 9.48 -11.56
N SER A 120 -12.74 9.41 -11.52
CA SER A 120 -13.46 8.19 -11.82
C SER A 120 -13.30 7.80 -13.28
N ILE A 121 -13.39 6.51 -13.57
CA ILE A 121 -13.64 6.06 -14.93
C ILE A 121 -15.00 6.61 -15.42
N LYS A 122 -15.08 6.90 -16.71
CA LYS A 122 -16.27 7.45 -17.36
C LYS A 122 -16.69 6.59 -18.55
N LYS A 123 -17.98 6.54 -18.85
CA LYS A 123 -18.49 6.02 -20.12
C LYS A 123 -18.47 7.12 -21.18
N SER A 124 -18.71 6.74 -22.44
CA SER A 124 -18.87 7.71 -23.51
C SER A 124 -20.00 8.69 -23.18
N GLY A 125 -19.76 9.99 -23.35
CA GLY A 125 -20.72 11.05 -23.03
C GLY A 125 -20.79 11.45 -21.54
N GLU A 126 -20.07 10.79 -20.64
CA GLU A 126 -20.01 11.16 -19.22
C GLU A 126 -18.80 12.07 -18.90
N ASN A 127 -18.96 12.94 -17.89
CA ASN A 127 -17.84 13.60 -17.23
C ASN A 127 -17.42 12.78 -16.01
N SER A 128 -16.13 12.69 -15.69
CA SER A 128 -15.67 11.96 -14.50
C SER A 128 -16.11 12.64 -13.20
N SER A 129 -16.37 11.82 -12.18
CA SER A 129 -16.39 12.29 -10.80
C SER A 129 -14.96 12.57 -10.36
N VAL A 130 -14.72 13.72 -9.75
CA VAL A 130 -13.40 14.21 -9.36
C VAL A 130 -13.37 14.45 -7.86
N LEU A 131 -12.37 13.88 -7.21
CA LEU A 131 -11.99 14.20 -5.84
C LEU A 131 -10.65 14.92 -5.88
N ARG A 132 -10.65 16.18 -5.45
CA ARG A 132 -9.45 17.02 -5.35
C ARG A 132 -9.41 17.69 -3.99
N ARG A 133 -8.22 17.83 -3.44
CA ARG A 133 -8.00 18.64 -2.25
C ARG A 133 -7.37 19.97 -2.64
N ASP A 134 -7.93 21.08 -2.14
CA ASP A 134 -7.23 22.36 -2.09
C ASP A 134 -6.69 22.59 -0.67
N GLU A 135 -6.11 23.76 -0.41
CA GLU A 135 -5.35 24.04 0.82
C GLU A 135 -6.11 23.67 2.11
N HIS A 136 -7.44 23.81 2.11
CA HIS A 136 -8.27 23.56 3.31
C HIS A 136 -9.50 22.68 3.10
N GLN A 137 -9.94 22.41 1.87
CA GLN A 137 -11.18 21.67 1.64
C GLN A 137 -11.03 20.48 0.70
N VAL A 138 -11.89 19.48 0.94
CA VAL A 138 -12.06 18.33 0.07
C VAL A 138 -13.18 18.67 -0.90
N ASN A 139 -12.86 18.76 -2.19
CA ASN A 139 -13.81 19.00 -3.26
C ASN A 139 -14.18 17.67 -3.92
N LEU A 140 -15.46 17.35 -3.87
CA LEU A 140 -16.07 16.23 -4.57
C LEU A 140 -17.03 16.78 -5.62
N ALA A 141 -16.73 16.55 -6.89
CA ALA A 141 -17.58 16.93 -8.00
C ALA A 141 -18.01 15.66 -8.75
N PHE A 142 -19.31 15.38 -8.84
CA PHE A 142 -19.83 14.15 -9.44
C PHE A 142 -20.01 14.22 -10.97
N GLY A 143 -19.75 15.38 -11.57
CA GLY A 143 -19.92 15.57 -13.02
C GLY A 143 -21.33 15.25 -13.46
N THR A 144 -21.47 14.34 -14.44
CA THR A 144 -22.77 13.84 -14.93
C THR A 144 -23.20 12.52 -14.27
N ASN A 145 -22.50 12.06 -13.21
CA ASN A 145 -22.73 10.74 -12.62
C ASN A 145 -23.49 10.84 -11.30
N ALA A 146 -24.80 11.05 -11.37
CA ALA A 146 -25.65 11.06 -10.17
C ALA A 146 -25.56 9.74 -9.37
N ASN A 147 -25.29 8.61 -10.04
CA ASN A 147 -25.15 7.30 -9.39
C ASN A 147 -23.84 7.10 -8.62
N ASP A 148 -22.90 8.05 -8.67
CA ASP A 148 -21.65 7.96 -7.91
C ASP A 148 -21.84 8.40 -6.44
N PHE A 149 -23.03 8.84 -6.04
CA PHE A 149 -23.36 9.16 -4.65
C PHE A 149 -24.83 8.93 -4.31
N GLU A 150 -25.09 8.75 -3.02
CA GLU A 150 -26.44 8.74 -2.44
C GLU A 150 -26.44 9.58 -1.17
N LEU A 151 -27.46 10.43 -1.00
CA LEU A 151 -27.66 11.21 0.21
C LEU A 151 -28.91 10.72 0.93
N ASP A 152 -28.71 10.17 2.12
CA ASP A 152 -29.76 9.93 3.09
C ASP A 152 -29.84 11.16 4.00
N GLU A 153 -30.80 12.04 3.72
CA GLU A 153 -30.99 13.29 4.45
C GLU A 153 -31.46 13.07 5.89
N GLU A 154 -32.28 12.05 6.11
CA GLU A 154 -32.84 11.71 7.42
C GLU A 154 -31.74 11.28 8.39
N ASN A 155 -30.89 10.35 7.97
CA ASN A 155 -29.78 9.84 8.78
C ASN A 155 -28.50 10.70 8.67
N ARG A 156 -28.50 11.68 7.76
CA ARG A 156 -27.35 12.53 7.40
C ARG A 156 -26.14 11.70 6.97
N ILE A 157 -26.37 10.75 6.06
CA ILE A 157 -25.35 9.86 5.51
C ILE A 157 -25.15 10.19 4.04
N LEU A 158 -23.90 10.48 3.67
CA LEU A 158 -23.49 10.58 2.27
C LEU A 158 -22.69 9.33 1.92
N THR A 159 -23.24 8.50 1.04
CA THR A 159 -22.55 7.35 0.44
C THR A 159 -21.93 7.77 -0.88
N ILE A 160 -20.68 7.40 -1.11
CA ILE A 160 -19.94 7.73 -2.33
C ILE A 160 -19.39 6.45 -2.94
N TYR A 161 -19.67 6.24 -4.22
CA TYR A 161 -19.22 5.09 -4.99
C TYR A 161 -18.04 5.50 -5.89
N PHE A 162 -16.84 5.05 -5.54
CA PHE A 162 -15.64 5.33 -6.32
C PHE A 162 -15.48 4.33 -7.46
N ARG A 163 -15.75 4.76 -8.70
CA ARG A 163 -15.40 3.98 -9.90
C ARG A 163 -13.90 4.11 -10.20
N THR A 164 -13.09 3.25 -9.60
CA THR A 164 -11.63 3.29 -9.73
C THR A 164 -11.16 2.90 -11.14
N LYS A 165 -9.96 3.35 -11.52
CA LYS A 165 -9.27 2.83 -12.70
C LYS A 165 -9.05 1.33 -12.57
N LYS A 166 -8.95 0.63 -13.70
CA LYS A 166 -8.57 -0.79 -13.72
C LYS A 166 -7.21 -0.95 -13.04
N PHE A 167 -7.10 -1.92 -12.15
CA PHE A 167 -5.85 -2.33 -11.54
C PHE A 167 -5.85 -3.84 -11.40
N MET A 168 -4.68 -4.46 -11.33
CA MET A 168 -4.55 -5.88 -11.03
C MET A 168 -4.43 -6.10 -9.50
N PRO A 169 -5.39 -6.77 -8.82
CA PRO A 169 -5.30 -7.03 -7.38
C PRO A 169 -4.01 -7.78 -6.99
N TYR A 170 -3.52 -8.66 -7.87
CA TYR A 170 -2.30 -9.40 -7.62
C TYR A 170 -1.05 -8.49 -7.58
N SER A 171 -1.00 -7.43 -8.39
CA SER A 171 0.04 -6.40 -8.28
C SER A 171 0.02 -5.72 -6.91
N VAL A 172 -1.18 -5.37 -6.42
CA VAL A 172 -1.34 -4.74 -5.11
C VAL A 172 -0.77 -5.63 -4.01
N TYR A 173 -1.10 -6.92 -4.06
CA TYR A 173 -0.54 -7.90 -3.14
C TYR A 173 0.98 -7.94 -3.21
N ARG A 174 1.58 -7.97 -4.41
CA ARG A 174 3.04 -7.96 -4.58
C ARG A 174 3.71 -6.71 -4.05
N THR A 175 3.08 -5.54 -4.18
CA THR A 175 3.58 -4.29 -3.58
C THR A 175 3.69 -4.43 -2.06
N PHE A 176 2.67 -4.96 -1.40
CA PHE A 176 2.71 -5.21 0.04
C PHE A 176 3.70 -6.31 0.43
N LEU A 177 3.81 -7.37 -0.39
CA LEU A 177 4.75 -8.47 -0.16
C LEU A 177 6.21 -7.99 -0.28
N LYS A 178 6.52 -7.13 -1.27
CA LYS A 178 7.84 -6.47 -1.40
C LYS A 178 8.21 -5.74 -0.10
N MET A 179 7.30 -4.89 0.39
CA MET A 179 7.49 -4.14 1.63
C MET A 179 7.73 -5.07 2.83
N GLY A 180 6.99 -6.16 2.90
CA GLY A 180 7.17 -7.19 3.92
C GLY A 180 8.52 -7.90 3.87
N ILE A 181 8.94 -8.33 2.67
CA ILE A 181 10.24 -8.98 2.45
C ILE A 181 11.40 -8.04 2.78
N SER A 182 11.24 -6.75 2.53
CA SER A 182 12.24 -5.73 2.90
C SER A 182 12.52 -5.69 4.40
N LEU A 183 11.53 -6.06 5.22
CA LEU A 183 11.65 -6.06 6.68
C LEU A 183 12.25 -7.35 7.25
N LEU A 184 12.47 -8.38 6.43
CA LEU A 184 13.08 -9.63 6.89
C LEU A 184 14.61 -9.50 6.97
N THR A 185 15.24 -10.26 7.87
CA THR A 185 16.69 -10.53 7.77
C THR A 185 16.97 -11.53 6.65
N ASP A 186 18.24 -11.68 6.26
CA ASP A 186 18.61 -12.66 5.24
C ASP A 186 18.35 -14.11 5.70
N ASP A 187 18.55 -14.39 6.99
CA ASP A 187 18.20 -15.69 7.59
C ASP A 187 16.69 -15.94 7.53
N GLU A 188 15.88 -14.96 7.96
CA GLU A 188 14.43 -15.07 7.91
C GLU A 188 13.92 -15.28 6.49
N LEU A 189 14.47 -14.55 5.52
CA LEU A 189 14.10 -14.70 4.13
C LEU A 189 14.49 -16.08 3.59
N SER A 190 15.65 -16.60 3.99
CA SER A 190 16.11 -17.95 3.63
C SER A 190 15.13 -19.01 4.12
N TYR A 191 14.67 -18.92 5.38
CA TYR A 191 13.62 -19.81 5.92
C TYR A 191 12.26 -19.64 5.22
N ASN A 192 11.99 -18.48 4.61
CA ASN A 192 10.70 -18.15 4.00
C ASN A 192 10.79 -17.87 2.49
N ASN A 193 11.63 -18.64 1.78
CA ASN A 193 11.85 -18.46 0.34
C ASN A 193 10.56 -18.59 -0.51
N HIS A 194 9.50 -19.21 0.02
CA HIS A 194 8.20 -19.23 -0.62
C HIS A 194 7.60 -17.83 -0.87
N TYR A 195 7.96 -16.81 -0.08
CA TYR A 195 7.59 -15.42 -0.34
C TYR A 195 8.23 -14.88 -1.62
N LEU A 196 9.50 -15.20 -1.88
CA LEU A 196 10.18 -14.82 -3.13
C LEU A 196 9.59 -15.56 -4.32
N LYS A 197 9.31 -16.85 -4.17
CA LYS A 197 8.63 -17.64 -5.22
C LYS A 197 7.30 -17.02 -5.61
N LEU A 198 6.51 -16.60 -4.62
CA LEU A 198 5.22 -15.94 -4.84
C LEU A 198 5.40 -14.55 -5.47
N LEU A 199 6.31 -13.73 -4.95
CA LEU A 199 6.60 -12.40 -5.50
C LEU A 199 7.01 -12.47 -6.98
N ASN A 200 7.78 -13.49 -7.34
CA ASN A 200 8.35 -13.68 -8.67
C ASN A 200 7.45 -14.49 -9.62
N SER A 201 6.32 -15.07 -9.18
CA SER A 201 5.48 -15.89 -10.06
C SER A 201 4.81 -15.05 -11.15
N GLU A 202 4.71 -15.53 -12.38
CA GLU A 202 3.96 -14.81 -13.44
C GLU A 202 2.45 -15.06 -13.33
N VAL A 203 2.09 -16.28 -12.92
CA VAL A 203 0.69 -16.70 -12.75
C VAL A 203 0.18 -16.21 -11.40
N PRO A 204 -0.92 -15.42 -11.35
CA PRO A 204 -1.70 -15.25 -10.13
C PRO A 204 -2.10 -16.65 -9.68
N LEU A 205 -1.89 -17.01 -8.40
CA LEU A 205 -2.30 -18.33 -7.90
C LEU A 205 -3.70 -18.65 -8.45
N LYS A 206 -3.85 -19.78 -9.18
CA LYS A 206 -5.12 -20.15 -9.84
C LYS A 206 -6.30 -20.27 -8.84
N ASN A 207 -5.99 -20.35 -7.54
CA ASN A 207 -6.93 -20.35 -6.41
C ASN A 207 -6.69 -19.17 -5.43
N GLY A 208 -6.09 -18.06 -5.89
CA GLY A 208 -5.65 -16.95 -5.06
C GLY A 208 -6.80 -16.02 -4.61
N MET A 209 -7.50 -16.45 -3.55
CA MET A 209 -8.28 -15.67 -2.58
C MET A 209 -8.91 -14.34 -3.06
N GLN A 210 -10.19 -14.41 -3.39
CA GLN A 210 -11.08 -13.24 -3.42
C GLN A 210 -11.54 -12.94 -1.99
N HIS A 211 -11.50 -11.66 -1.60
CA HIS A 211 -11.79 -11.05 -0.28
C HIS A 211 -10.57 -10.82 0.63
N TRP A 212 -10.37 -9.56 0.98
CA TRP A 212 -9.36 -9.08 1.92
C TRP A 212 -9.93 -9.04 3.34
N ILE A 213 -9.22 -9.64 4.29
CA ILE A 213 -8.77 -8.98 5.53
C ILE A 213 -7.38 -9.57 5.81
N ALA A 214 -6.38 -8.74 6.10
CA ALA A 214 -5.13 -9.23 6.68
C ALA A 214 -4.97 -8.64 8.10
N TYR A 215 -4.17 -9.30 8.95
CA TYR A 215 -3.65 -9.08 10.33
C TYR A 215 -2.11 -9.37 10.33
N ARG A 216 -1.18 -8.72 11.09
CA ARG A 216 0.21 -9.23 11.32
C ARG A 216 0.60 -9.07 12.75
N TYR A 217 1.01 -10.22 13.29
CA TYR A 217 1.38 -10.37 14.66
C TYR A 217 2.19 -11.71 14.85
N VAL A 218 3.29 -11.76 15.64
CA VAL A 218 4.10 -12.96 16.13
C VAL A 218 3.61 -13.69 17.44
N LEU A 219 2.93 -14.83 17.34
CA LEU A 219 2.21 -15.45 18.47
C LEU A 219 3.17 -15.92 19.59
N LYS A 220 2.91 -15.54 20.84
CA LYS A 220 3.67 -16.03 22.01
C LYS A 220 2.93 -17.19 22.67
N LEU A 221 3.04 -18.41 22.13
CA LEU A 221 2.71 -19.64 22.86
C LEU A 221 3.72 -20.75 22.52
N ASN A 222 4.16 -21.44 23.56
CA ASN A 222 5.19 -22.49 23.56
C ASN A 222 4.78 -23.80 22.86
N ILE A 223 3.73 -23.83 22.04
CA ILE A 223 3.25 -25.06 21.42
C ILE A 223 2.78 -24.72 20.00
N ILE A 224 3.54 -25.24 19.02
CA ILE A 224 3.32 -25.29 17.57
C ILE A 224 3.89 -24.10 16.77
N GLN A 225 4.97 -24.42 16.06
CA GLN A 225 5.72 -23.57 15.14
C GLN A 225 4.98 -23.42 13.79
N ASN A 226 5.14 -22.24 13.18
CA ASN A 226 4.94 -21.92 11.75
C ASN A 226 3.59 -21.33 11.30
N LEU A 227 3.33 -20.06 11.66
CA LEU A 227 2.56 -19.16 10.79
C LEU A 227 3.06 -17.71 10.92
N ARG A 228 3.31 -17.02 9.78
CA ARG A 228 3.84 -15.65 9.69
C ARG A 228 2.98 -14.80 8.73
N LEU A 229 2.60 -13.58 9.11
CA LEU A 229 1.82 -12.60 8.30
C LEU A 229 2.48 -11.20 8.31
N ILE A 230 2.09 -10.23 7.45
CA ILE A 230 2.67 -8.86 7.30
C ILE A 230 1.62 -7.72 7.30
N PHE A 231 1.85 -6.59 8.03
CA PHE A 231 0.99 -5.37 8.09
C PHE A 231 1.72 -4.08 7.74
N ILE A 232 0.99 -3.17 7.08
CA ILE A 232 1.45 -1.84 6.65
C ILE A 232 0.39 -0.81 7.06
N ARG A 233 0.82 0.24 7.76
CA ARG A 233 -0.03 1.33 8.27
C ARG A 233 0.55 2.68 7.82
N PRO A 234 -0.27 3.64 7.37
CA PRO A 234 0.17 5.02 7.18
C PRO A 234 0.24 5.76 8.54
N ASN A 235 1.32 6.52 8.75
CA ASN A 235 1.49 7.35 9.95
C ASN A 235 0.46 8.49 9.97
N LYS A 236 -0.12 8.74 11.15
CA LYS A 236 -0.89 9.96 11.40
C LYS A 236 0.10 11.07 11.78
N LEU A 237 -0.01 12.22 11.15
CA LEU A 237 0.24 13.50 11.83
C LEU A 237 -1.03 13.87 12.61
#